data_AF-A0A7R9D6X0-F1
#
_entry.id   AF-A0A7R9D6X0-F1
#
_cell.length_a   1.000
_cell.length_b   1.000
_cell.length_c   1.000
_cell.angle_alpha   90.00
_cell.angle_beta   90.00
_cell.angle_gamma   90.00
#
_symmetry.space_group_name_H-M   'P 1'
#
loop_
_entity.id
_entity.type
_entity.pdbx_description
1 polymer ?
#
loop_
_entity_poly.entity_id
_entity_poly.type
_entity_poly.pdbx_seq_one_letter_code
_entity_poly.pdbx_strand_id
1 'polypeptide(L)'
;MNNITTFHCNVQTHTQTRSVIRVSLYIQLYGFPRTKHLEIFCDSCGGLYKNVSTFGFFHLLVYYEKRLDYVKKVFPIRGHSYVECDNNVDLIDQGEEAELPEDWYQVFQDAQQLSSPFEIINVEEQSEIIKGWSAHLDHIYKKKLPFHSRPGRELEITREHAALVRFRTSYNGFYEQASLVPPRKKRTTLLTEHDLREGEITLPSVHYEGFLKISSEKYKDLQNLKRFFCSETQTYFDHLPQ
;
A
#
# COMPACT_ATOMS: atom_id res chain seq x y z
N MET A 1 7.27 21.94 18.87
CA MET A 1 6.44 22.06 17.65
C MET A 1 6.18 20.64 17.18
N ASN A 2 4.91 20.21 17.18
CA ASN A 2 4.57 18.87 16.70
C ASN A 2 4.58 18.91 15.16
N ASN A 3 5.57 18.25 14.56
CA ASN A 3 5.64 18.11 13.10
C ASN A 3 4.57 17.11 12.66
N ILE A 4 3.39 17.62 12.34
CA ILE A 4 2.33 16.85 11.70
C ILE A 4 2.66 16.83 10.21
N THR A 5 2.79 15.63 9.64
CA THR A 5 2.91 15.47 8.19
C THR A 5 1.63 14.85 7.67
N THR A 6 0.95 15.59 6.80
CA THR A 6 -0.26 15.13 6.11
C THR A 6 0.15 14.55 4.77
N PHE A 7 -0.31 13.35 4.47
CA PHE A 7 -0.06 12.68 3.21
C PHE A 7 -1.38 12.42 2.49
N HIS A 8 -1.38 12.74 1.20
CA HIS A 8 -2.41 12.32 0.26
C HIS A 8 -1.87 11.06 -0.43
N CYS A 9 -2.56 9.93 -0.26
CA CYS A 9 -2.13 8.66 -0.85
C CYS A 9 -3.25 8.14 -1.74
N ASN A 10 -2.99 8.13 -3.05
CA ASN A 10 -3.72 7.29 -4.00
C ASN A 10 -2.71 6.43 -4.75
N VAL A 11 -2.80 5.12 -4.57
CA VAL A 11 -2.12 4.12 -5.39
C VAL A 11 -3.21 3.42 -6.20
N GLN A 12 -3.41 3.86 -7.43
CA GLN A 12 -4.22 3.17 -8.41
C GLN A 12 -3.31 2.31 -9.28
N THR A 13 -3.21 1.02 -8.95
CA THR A 13 -2.74 0.01 -9.91
C THR A 13 -3.70 -1.17 -9.93
N HIS A 14 -4.17 -1.50 -11.14
CA HIS A 14 -4.99 -2.67 -11.38
C HIS A 14 -4.17 -3.92 -11.07
N THR A 15 -4.66 -4.73 -10.13
CA THR A 15 -4.33 -6.14 -9.85
C THR A 15 -3.22 -6.55 -8.86
N GLN A 16 -2.33 -5.68 -8.34
CA GLN A 16 -1.37 -6.06 -7.26
C GLN A 16 -1.23 -5.07 -6.09
N THR A 17 -2.33 -4.41 -5.74
CA THR A 17 -2.39 -3.17 -4.97
C THR A 17 -2.14 -3.27 -3.45
N ARG A 18 -1.93 -4.47 -2.87
CA ARG A 18 -1.78 -4.61 -1.40
C ARG A 18 -0.38 -4.30 -0.88
N SER A 19 0.64 -4.54 -1.69
CA SER A 19 2.05 -4.35 -1.30
C SER A 19 2.50 -2.91 -1.56
N VAL A 20 2.10 -2.31 -2.69
CA VAL A 20 2.58 -1.00 -3.17
C VAL A 20 2.25 0.17 -2.22
N ILE A 21 1.05 0.20 -1.60
CA ILE A 21 0.67 1.26 -0.64
C ILE A 21 1.63 1.30 0.56
N ARG A 22 2.11 0.13 1.03
CA ARG A 22 3.00 0.03 2.18
C ARG A 22 4.42 0.45 1.85
N VAL A 23 4.82 0.24 0.60
CA VAL A 23 6.14 0.61 0.07
C VAL A 23 6.23 2.13 -0.10
N SER A 24 5.22 2.76 -0.69
CA SER A 24 5.15 4.22 -0.80
C SER A 24 5.16 4.90 0.57
N LEU A 25 4.36 4.40 1.53
CA LEU A 25 4.38 4.90 2.91
C LEU A 25 5.70 4.65 3.64
N TYR A 26 6.36 3.51 3.39
CA TYR A 26 7.66 3.21 3.95
C TYR A 26 8.73 4.20 3.43
N ILE A 27 8.83 4.37 2.11
CA ILE A 27 9.78 5.29 1.47
C ILE A 27 9.56 6.72 1.99
N GLN A 28 8.30 7.18 2.05
CA GLN A 28 7.97 8.52 2.54
C GLN A 28 8.26 8.71 4.03
N LEU A 29 7.96 7.73 4.89
CA LEU A 29 8.21 7.85 6.34
C LEU A 29 9.70 7.87 6.69
N TYR A 30 10.54 7.22 5.88
CA TYR A 30 11.99 7.28 6.08
C TYR A 30 12.62 8.54 5.48
N GLY A 31 11.98 9.16 4.49
CA GLY A 31 12.33 10.51 4.04
C GLY A 31 12.11 11.59 5.11
N PHE A 32 11.23 11.36 6.08
CA PHE A 32 10.89 12.32 7.15
C PHE A 32 11.09 11.74 8.56
N PRO A 33 12.34 11.49 9.01
CA PRO A 33 12.63 10.78 10.26
C PRO A 33 12.09 11.45 11.53
N ARG A 34 11.80 12.75 11.48
CA ARG A 34 11.27 13.54 12.62
C ARG A 34 9.74 13.51 12.74
N THR A 35 9.03 13.04 11.72
CA THR A 35 7.57 12.97 11.75
C THR A 35 7.12 11.94 12.76
N LYS A 36 6.37 12.34 13.77
CA LYS A 36 5.77 11.42 14.76
C LYS A 36 4.27 11.25 14.57
N HIS A 37 3.63 12.17 13.84
CA HIS A 37 2.20 12.18 13.61
C HIS A 37 1.93 12.09 12.11
N LEU A 38 1.15 11.10 11.73
CA LEU A 38 0.82 10.79 10.35
C LEU A 38 -0.68 10.93 10.14
N GLU A 39 -1.09 11.83 9.26
CA GLU A 39 -2.48 11.92 8.80
C GLU A 39 -2.56 11.54 7.33
N ILE A 40 -3.42 10.58 7.01
CA ILE A 40 -3.55 10.04 5.66
C ILE A 40 -4.96 10.29 5.16
N PHE A 41 -5.04 10.96 4.02
CA PHE A 41 -6.26 11.05 3.23
C PHE A 41 -6.14 10.07 2.06
N CYS A 42 -7.04 9.11 2.00
CA CYS A 42 -7.09 8.16 0.88
C CYS A 42 -8.52 7.91 0.45
N ASP A 43 -8.68 7.39 -0.76
CA ASP A 43 -10.00 7.01 -1.26
C ASP A 43 -10.71 6.01 -0.30
N SER A 44 -12.02 5.92 -0.42
CA SER A 44 -12.81 4.96 0.35
C SER A 44 -12.93 3.60 -0.37
N CYS A 45 -11.91 3.17 -1.12
CA CYS A 45 -11.92 1.88 -1.83
C CYS A 45 -11.86 0.71 -0.83
N GLY A 46 -12.99 0.00 -0.73
CA GLY A 46 -13.17 -1.11 0.20
C GLY A 46 -12.42 -2.36 -0.29
N GLY A 47 -11.37 -2.73 0.41
CA GLY A 47 -10.55 -3.92 0.10
C GLY A 47 -9.06 -3.59 -0.03
N LEU A 48 -8.73 -2.41 -0.54
CA LEU A 48 -7.35 -1.93 -0.67
C LEU A 48 -6.88 -1.21 0.59
N TYR A 49 -7.62 -0.19 1.01
CA TYR A 49 -7.20 0.69 2.11
C TYR A 49 -7.84 0.35 3.46
N LYS A 50 -8.86 -0.52 3.45
CA LYS A 50 -9.71 -0.90 4.58
C LYS A 50 -9.63 -2.40 4.90
N ASN A 51 -8.41 -2.92 5.05
CA ASN A 51 -8.14 -4.33 5.36
C ASN A 51 -7.22 -4.49 6.57
N VAL A 52 -7.17 -5.72 7.11
CA VAL A 52 -6.41 -6.02 8.34
C VAL A 52 -4.93 -5.75 8.20
N SER A 53 -4.33 -6.09 7.07
CA SER A 53 -2.90 -5.91 6.84
C SER A 53 -2.52 -4.43 6.77
N THR A 54 -3.40 -3.56 6.26
CA THR A 54 -3.18 -2.10 6.24
C THR A 54 -3.26 -1.51 7.64
N PHE A 55 -4.29 -1.88 8.42
CA PHE A 55 -4.42 -1.38 9.79
C PHE A 55 -3.34 -1.96 10.72
N GLY A 56 -2.96 -3.23 10.49
CA GLY A 56 -1.86 -3.89 11.18
C GLY A 56 -0.50 -3.24 10.89
N PHE A 57 -0.27 -2.78 9.66
CA PHE A 57 0.94 -2.02 9.31
C PHE A 57 1.03 -0.70 10.09
N PHE A 58 -0.04 0.10 10.14
CA PHE A 58 -0.02 1.33 10.94
C PHE A 58 0.11 1.06 12.45
N HIS A 59 -0.53 -0.01 12.93
CA HIS A 59 -0.36 -0.45 14.31
C HIS A 59 1.08 -0.88 14.60
N LEU A 60 1.76 -1.54 13.65
CA LEU A 60 3.17 -1.92 13.77
C LEU A 60 4.05 -0.68 13.94
N LEU A 61 3.89 0.32 13.07
CA LEU A 61 4.65 1.58 13.09
C LEU A 61 4.48 2.37 14.40
N VAL A 62 3.26 2.40 14.95
CA VAL A 62 2.96 3.16 16.18
C VAL A 62 3.40 2.39 17.43
N TYR A 63 3.05 1.11 17.52
CA TYR A 63 3.15 0.38 18.79
C TYR A 63 4.44 -0.44 18.92
N TYR A 64 4.76 -1.23 17.90
CA TYR A 64 5.90 -2.15 17.96
C TYR A 64 7.21 -1.43 17.64
N GLU A 65 7.24 -0.69 16.54
CA GLU A 65 8.44 0.01 16.07
C GLU A 65 8.63 1.36 16.76
N LYS A 66 7.56 1.90 17.35
CA LYS A 66 7.55 3.22 18.00
C LYS A 66 8.10 4.32 17.07
N ARG A 67 7.93 4.14 15.77
CA ARG A 67 8.33 5.10 14.74
C ARG A 67 7.40 6.31 14.78
N LEU A 68 6.12 6.08 14.99
CA LEU A 68 5.08 7.11 15.10
C LEU A 68 4.47 7.10 16.51
N ASP A 69 3.90 8.23 16.90
CA ASP A 69 3.08 8.37 18.11
C ASP A 69 1.59 8.29 17.75
N TYR A 70 1.25 8.72 16.54
CA TYR A 70 -0.12 8.86 16.08
C TYR A 70 -0.26 8.58 14.58
N VAL A 71 -1.27 7.80 14.22
CA VAL A 71 -1.73 7.65 12.84
C VAL A 71 -3.24 7.91 12.78
N LYS A 72 -3.65 8.83 11.92
CA LYS A 72 -5.03 9.03 11.51
C LYS A 72 -5.19 8.71 10.04
N LYS A 73 -6.26 8.00 9.70
CA LYS A 73 -6.64 7.76 8.32
C LYS A 73 -8.07 8.21 8.10
N VAL A 74 -8.26 9.10 7.14
CA VAL A 74 -9.54 9.69 6.77
C VAL A 74 -9.96 9.15 5.41
N PHE A 75 -11.21 8.71 5.31
CA PHE A 75 -11.83 8.15 4.13
C PHE A 75 -12.98 9.05 3.64
N PRO A 76 -12.71 10.02 2.75
CA PRO A 76 -13.69 10.95 2.20
C PRO A 76 -14.97 10.27 1.67
N ILE A 77 -16.04 11.05 1.59
CA ILE A 77 -17.26 10.60 0.91
C ILE A 77 -16.92 10.42 -0.57
N ARG A 78 -17.36 9.30 -1.16
CA ARG A 78 -17.16 9.03 -2.60
C ARG A 78 -17.75 10.19 -3.42
N GLY A 79 -17.04 10.61 -4.46
CA GLY A 79 -17.43 11.75 -5.30
C GLY A 79 -17.07 13.12 -4.73
N HIS A 80 -16.49 13.19 -3.53
CA HIS A 80 -15.99 14.42 -2.91
C HIS A 80 -14.51 14.35 -2.55
N SER A 81 -13.82 13.28 -2.94
CA SER A 81 -12.37 13.17 -2.85
C SER A 81 -11.76 13.83 -4.07
N TYR A 82 -11.67 15.15 -4.08
CA TYR A 82 -10.69 15.83 -4.93
C TYR A 82 -9.34 15.65 -4.23
N VAL A 83 -8.72 14.47 -4.40
CA VAL A 83 -7.39 14.22 -3.88
C VAL A 83 -6.39 14.66 -4.94
N GLU A 84 -5.33 15.36 -4.55
CA GLU A 84 -4.28 15.81 -5.49
C GLU A 84 -3.73 14.66 -6.33
N CYS A 85 -3.75 13.44 -5.79
CA CYS A 85 -3.33 12.26 -6.52
C CYS A 85 -4.22 11.92 -7.73
N ASP A 86 -5.52 12.25 -7.72
CA ASP A 86 -6.40 12.04 -8.88
C ASP A 86 -5.98 12.99 -10.01
N ASN A 87 -5.62 14.23 -9.67
CA ASN A 87 -5.06 15.17 -10.64
C ASN A 87 -3.75 14.66 -11.25
N ASN A 88 -2.92 13.95 -10.48
CA ASN A 88 -1.67 13.38 -11.02
C ASN A 88 -1.93 12.26 -12.03
N VAL A 89 -3.01 11.49 -11.87
CA VAL A 89 -3.44 10.48 -12.85
C VAL A 89 -3.99 11.15 -14.11
N ASP A 90 -4.68 12.28 -13.96
CA ASP A 90 -5.18 13.07 -15.10
C ASP A 90 -4.05 13.68 -15.97
N LEU A 91 -2.82 13.76 -15.47
CA LEU A 91 -1.64 14.19 -16.25
C LEU A 91 -1.13 13.11 -17.21
N ILE A 92 -1.49 11.85 -16.97
CA ILE A 92 -1.02 10.72 -17.76
C ILE A 92 -1.94 10.59 -18.96
N ASP A 93 -1.37 10.65 -20.16
CA ASP A 93 -2.16 10.51 -21.39
C ASP A 93 -2.75 9.10 -21.49
N GLN A 94 -4.08 9.03 -21.46
CA GLN A 94 -4.83 7.78 -21.55
C GLN A 94 -5.08 7.35 -23.00
N GLY A 95 -4.74 8.20 -23.97
CA GLY A 95 -4.87 7.92 -25.40
C GLY A 95 -3.65 7.26 -26.02
N GLU A 96 -2.51 7.25 -25.31
CA GLU A 96 -1.28 6.62 -25.79
C GLU A 96 -1.43 5.09 -25.87
N GLU A 97 -0.94 4.53 -26.97
CA GLU A 97 -0.91 3.09 -27.17
C GLU A 97 0.30 2.50 -26.42
N ALA A 98 0.05 1.56 -25.51
CA ALA A 98 1.09 0.88 -24.76
C ALA A 98 0.85 -0.64 -24.79
N GLU A 99 1.78 -1.37 -25.42
CA GLU A 99 1.72 -2.82 -25.58
C GLU A 99 2.61 -3.54 -24.56
N LEU A 100 3.74 -2.94 -24.21
CA LEU A 100 4.76 -3.44 -23.30
C LEU A 100 4.83 -2.64 -21.99
N PRO A 101 5.37 -3.23 -20.91
CA PRO A 101 5.64 -2.49 -19.67
C PRO A 101 6.54 -1.26 -19.87
N GLU A 102 7.51 -1.35 -20.78
CA GLU A 102 8.44 -0.26 -21.10
C GLU A 102 7.71 0.93 -21.75
N ASP A 103 6.69 0.68 -22.56
CA ASP A 103 5.87 1.74 -23.17
C ASP A 103 5.16 2.55 -22.08
N TRP A 104 4.59 1.86 -21.08
CA TRP A 104 3.98 2.52 -19.93
C TRP A 104 4.97 3.37 -19.15
N TYR A 105 6.20 2.88 -18.97
CA TYR A 105 7.26 3.65 -18.31
C TYR A 105 7.54 4.96 -19.07
N GLN A 106 7.61 4.92 -20.39
CA GLN A 106 7.81 6.11 -21.22
C GLN A 106 6.61 7.07 -21.13
N VAL A 107 5.37 6.57 -21.21
CA VAL A 107 4.15 7.37 -21.06
C VAL A 107 4.15 8.12 -19.71
N PHE A 108 4.55 7.46 -18.62
CA PHE A 108 4.68 8.13 -17.33
C PHE A 108 5.79 9.19 -17.34
N GLN A 109 6.94 8.91 -17.95
CA GLN A 109 8.06 9.86 -18.02
C GLN A 109 7.69 11.13 -18.79
N ASP A 110 6.95 10.99 -19.89
CA ASP A 110 6.51 12.11 -20.71
C ASP A 110 5.48 12.97 -19.96
N ALA A 111 4.56 12.35 -19.22
CA ALA A 111 3.63 13.04 -18.34
C ALA A 111 4.34 13.86 -17.24
N GLN A 112 5.49 13.38 -16.73
CA GLN A 112 6.28 14.08 -15.73
C GLN A 112 6.93 15.38 -16.26
N GLN A 113 7.27 15.45 -17.55
CA GLN A 113 7.89 16.64 -18.14
C GLN A 113 6.92 17.84 -18.16
N LEU A 114 5.62 17.58 -18.20
CA LEU A 114 4.56 18.61 -18.25
C LEU A 114 4.30 19.25 -16.89
N SER A 115 4.46 18.50 -15.81
CA SER A 115 4.42 19.00 -14.44
C SER A 115 5.08 17.96 -13.53
N SER A 116 5.88 18.37 -12.56
CA SER A 116 6.60 17.42 -11.69
C SER A 116 5.95 17.28 -10.31
N PRO A 117 4.89 16.45 -10.14
CA PRO A 117 4.38 16.10 -8.82
C PRO A 117 4.64 14.65 -8.38
N PHE A 118 5.26 13.78 -9.20
CA PHE A 118 5.54 12.39 -8.81
C PHE A 118 6.87 11.83 -9.34
N GLU A 119 7.37 10.80 -8.64
CA GLU A 119 8.58 10.03 -8.98
C GLU A 119 8.16 8.71 -9.66
N ILE A 120 8.87 8.35 -10.73
CA ILE A 120 8.63 7.13 -11.48
C ILE A 120 9.72 6.13 -11.13
N ILE A 121 9.32 4.95 -10.68
CA ILE A 121 10.23 3.89 -10.27
C ILE A 121 10.02 2.69 -11.19
N ASN A 122 11.09 2.25 -11.85
CA ASN A 122 11.08 0.97 -12.55
C ASN A 122 11.09 -0.16 -11.51
N VAL A 123 9.96 -0.85 -11.42
CA VAL A 123 9.74 -1.92 -10.43
C VAL A 123 10.58 -3.15 -10.70
N GLU A 124 10.94 -3.42 -11.96
CA GLU A 124 11.79 -4.57 -12.31
C GLU A 124 13.22 -4.36 -11.80
N GLU A 125 13.74 -3.14 -11.95
CA GLU A 125 15.07 -2.75 -11.47
C GLU A 125 15.12 -2.64 -9.94
N GLN A 126 14.02 -2.24 -9.31
CA GLN A 126 13.92 -2.03 -7.86
C GLN A 126 13.00 -3.04 -7.18
N SER A 127 13.04 -4.30 -7.60
CA SER A 127 12.16 -5.37 -7.09
C SER A 127 12.19 -5.51 -5.56
N GLU A 128 13.28 -5.10 -4.91
CA GLU A 128 13.44 -5.10 -3.46
C GLU A 128 12.45 -4.20 -2.73
N ILE A 129 11.85 -3.23 -3.41
CA ILE A 129 10.84 -2.36 -2.82
C ILE A 129 9.57 -3.15 -2.53
N ILE A 130 9.24 -4.18 -3.31
CA ILE A 130 8.04 -4.99 -3.09
C ILE A 130 8.27 -5.95 -1.92
N LYS A 131 7.73 -5.62 -0.75
CA LYS A 131 7.86 -6.44 0.46
C LYS A 131 6.64 -7.33 0.74
N GLY A 132 6.89 -8.53 1.28
CA GLY A 132 5.90 -9.53 1.66
C GLY A 132 5.11 -9.22 2.95
N TRP A 133 4.58 -8.01 3.08
CA TRP A 133 3.95 -7.52 4.31
C TRP A 133 2.79 -8.37 4.83
N SER A 134 1.97 -8.97 3.96
CA SER A 134 0.82 -9.76 4.42
C SER A 134 1.28 -10.98 5.22
N ALA A 135 2.25 -11.74 4.71
CA ALA A 135 2.82 -12.89 5.42
C ALA A 135 3.54 -12.46 6.71
N HIS A 136 4.27 -11.34 6.65
CA HIS A 136 4.94 -10.78 7.81
C HIS A 136 3.96 -10.41 8.95
N LEU A 137 2.81 -9.84 8.59
CA LEU A 137 1.80 -9.37 9.55
C LEU A 137 0.83 -10.47 10.04
N ASP A 138 0.68 -11.56 9.28
CA ASP A 138 -0.30 -12.63 9.54
C ASP A 138 -0.08 -13.36 10.88
N HIS A 139 1.15 -13.38 11.39
CA HIS A 139 1.48 -13.99 12.68
C HIS A 139 1.22 -13.06 13.88
N ILE A 140 1.04 -11.76 13.62
CA ILE A 140 0.92 -10.70 14.64
C ILE A 140 -0.55 -10.35 14.85
N TYR A 141 -1.31 -10.22 13.76
CA TYR A 141 -2.66 -9.69 13.76
C TYR A 141 -3.72 -10.77 13.47
N LYS A 142 -4.97 -10.48 13.83
CA LYS A 142 -6.11 -11.36 13.49
C LYS A 142 -6.25 -11.48 11.97
N LYS A 143 -6.58 -12.67 11.45
CA LYS A 143 -6.85 -12.88 10.02
C LYS A 143 -8.03 -12.07 9.46
N LYS A 144 -8.97 -11.67 10.32
CA LYS A 144 -10.15 -10.87 9.95
C LYS A 144 -10.26 -9.67 10.88
N LEU A 145 -10.72 -8.55 10.34
CA LEU A 145 -11.03 -7.38 11.13
C LEU A 145 -12.18 -7.69 12.11
N PRO A 146 -12.09 -7.22 13.36
CA PRO A 146 -13.16 -7.40 14.35
C PRO A 146 -14.36 -6.47 14.15
N PHE A 147 -14.37 -5.66 13.09
CA PHE A 147 -15.45 -4.73 12.74
C PHE A 147 -15.62 -4.63 11.21
N HIS A 148 -16.75 -4.11 10.77
CA HIS A 148 -17.01 -3.83 9.36
C HIS A 148 -16.22 -2.59 8.93
N SER A 149 -15.15 -2.80 8.17
CA SER A 149 -14.26 -1.70 7.76
C SER A 149 -14.86 -0.80 6.68
N ARG A 150 -15.68 -1.34 5.78
CA ARG A 150 -16.27 -0.63 4.63
C ARG A 150 -16.94 0.71 5.01
N PRO A 151 -17.85 0.78 6.01
CA PRO A 151 -18.48 2.04 6.41
C PRO A 151 -17.56 3.00 7.18
N GLY A 152 -16.35 2.57 7.59
CA GLY A 152 -15.42 3.41 8.34
C GLY A 152 -15.06 4.68 7.58
N ARG A 153 -15.19 5.83 8.24
CA ARG A 153 -14.83 7.16 7.74
C ARG A 153 -13.51 7.63 8.30
N GLU A 154 -13.21 7.24 9.54
CA GLU A 154 -11.92 7.52 10.13
C GLU A 154 -11.42 6.34 10.94
N LEU A 155 -10.10 6.21 10.98
CA LEU A 155 -9.34 5.26 11.75
C LEU A 155 -8.27 6.03 12.53
N GLU A 156 -8.10 5.73 13.81
CA GLU A 156 -7.04 6.30 14.63
C GLU A 156 -6.31 5.20 15.40
N ILE A 157 -4.99 5.33 15.42
CA ILE A 157 -4.08 4.48 16.18
C ILE A 157 -3.13 5.39 16.93
N THR A 158 -3.03 5.18 18.24
CA THR A 158 -2.23 6.03 19.13
C THR A 158 -1.33 5.16 20.00
N ARG A 159 -0.19 5.70 20.42
CA ARG A 159 0.79 4.97 21.23
C ARG A 159 0.26 4.58 22.61
N GLU A 160 -0.67 5.36 23.18
CA GLU A 160 -1.22 5.17 24.52
C GLU A 160 -2.07 3.90 24.63
N HIS A 161 -2.59 3.38 23.51
CA HIS A 161 -3.54 2.27 23.49
C HIS A 161 -3.04 1.11 22.63
N ALA A 162 -1.98 0.49 23.12
CA ALA A 162 -1.21 -0.66 22.63
C ALA A 162 -1.88 -1.76 21.78
N ALA A 163 -3.18 -1.99 21.96
CA ALA A 163 -3.88 -3.08 21.31
C ALA A 163 -5.16 -2.63 20.60
N LEU A 164 -5.49 -1.34 20.67
CA LEU A 164 -6.78 -0.81 20.23
C LEU A 164 -6.59 0.06 19.01
N VAL A 165 -7.53 -0.10 18.08
CA VAL A 165 -7.74 0.80 16.98
C VAL A 165 -9.10 1.44 17.17
N ARG A 166 -9.13 2.76 17.04
CA ARG A 166 -10.35 3.55 17.14
C ARG A 166 -10.86 3.78 15.73
N PHE A 167 -12.17 3.67 15.52
CA PHE A 167 -12.77 3.92 14.22
C PHE A 167 -14.15 4.53 14.37
N ARG A 168 -14.61 5.24 13.36
CA ARG A 168 -15.97 5.79 13.31
C ARG A 168 -16.55 5.71 11.90
N THR A 169 -17.86 5.58 11.80
CA THR A 169 -18.58 5.43 10.51
C THR A 169 -19.20 6.74 10.00
N SER A 170 -19.10 7.81 10.78
CA SER A 170 -19.46 9.19 10.39
C SER A 170 -18.46 10.20 10.95
N TYR A 171 -18.31 11.35 10.29
CA TYR A 171 -17.37 12.40 10.72
C TYR A 171 -17.77 13.11 12.02
N ASN A 172 -19.04 13.00 12.40
CA ASN A 172 -19.59 13.59 13.63
C ASN A 172 -19.95 12.53 14.67
N GLY A 173 -19.66 11.25 14.38
CA GLY A 173 -19.98 10.13 15.26
C GLY A 173 -18.92 9.89 16.32
N PHE A 174 -19.30 9.12 17.33
CA PHE A 174 -18.39 8.63 18.36
C PHE A 174 -17.41 7.61 17.78
N TYR A 175 -16.23 7.52 18.38
CA TYR A 175 -15.27 6.47 18.07
C TYR A 175 -15.66 5.17 18.77
N GLU A 176 -15.78 4.11 17.99
CA GLU A 176 -15.76 2.74 18.45
C GLU A 176 -14.30 2.27 18.59
N GLN A 177 -14.10 1.20 19.37
CA GLN A 177 -12.78 0.63 19.61
C GLN A 177 -12.78 -0.86 19.33
N ALA A 178 -11.72 -1.35 18.72
CA ALA A 178 -11.53 -2.79 18.56
C ALA A 178 -10.06 -3.19 18.56
N SER A 179 -9.79 -4.42 18.99
CA SER A 179 -8.42 -4.93 19.02
C SER A 179 -8.04 -5.73 17.78
N LEU A 180 -6.96 -5.32 17.10
CA LEU A 180 -6.42 -6.04 15.94
C LEU A 180 -5.57 -7.25 16.31
N VAL A 181 -5.08 -7.32 17.55
CA VAL A 181 -4.18 -8.37 18.02
C VAL A 181 -4.99 -9.51 18.65
N PRO A 182 -4.63 -10.79 18.45
CA PRO A 182 -5.29 -11.89 19.13
C PRO A 182 -5.08 -11.85 20.66
N PRO A 183 -5.95 -12.53 21.43
CA PRO A 183 -5.80 -12.66 22.88
C PRO A 183 -4.45 -13.27 23.24
N ARG A 184 -3.88 -12.87 24.40
CA ARG A 184 -2.53 -13.24 24.85
C ARG A 184 -2.24 -14.75 24.79
N LYS A 185 -3.22 -15.61 25.07
CA LYS A 185 -3.09 -17.08 25.03
C LYS A 185 -2.84 -17.66 23.62
N LYS A 186 -3.10 -16.88 22.56
CA LYS A 186 -2.93 -17.27 21.15
C LYS A 186 -1.86 -16.41 20.44
N ARG A 187 -1.14 -15.57 21.18
CA ARG A 187 -0.05 -14.77 20.59
C ARG A 187 1.15 -15.69 20.40
N THR A 188 1.54 -15.88 19.14
CA THR A 188 2.83 -16.46 18.78
C THR A 188 3.92 -15.55 19.33
N THR A 189 4.94 -16.12 19.97
CA THR A 189 6.09 -15.45 20.62
C THR A 189 6.98 -14.62 19.68
N LEU A 190 6.61 -14.42 18.41
CA LEU A 190 7.51 -13.83 17.42
C LEU A 190 7.72 -12.31 17.55
N LEU A 191 6.81 -11.61 18.24
CA LEU A 191 7.01 -10.21 18.65
C LEU A 191 6.89 -10.05 20.17
N THR A 192 7.39 -11.02 20.94
CA THR A 192 7.70 -10.75 22.34
C THR A 192 8.94 -9.87 22.37
N GLU A 193 8.77 -8.56 22.54
CA GLU A 193 9.74 -7.59 23.10
C GLU A 193 11.23 -7.74 22.73
N HIS A 194 11.57 -8.37 21.61
CA HIS A 194 12.95 -8.56 21.20
C HIS A 194 13.46 -7.29 20.53
N ASP A 195 14.24 -6.55 21.31
CA ASP A 195 15.49 -5.87 20.94
C ASP A 195 15.50 -4.81 19.84
N LEU A 196 14.36 -4.45 19.22
CA LEU A 196 14.32 -3.29 18.33
C LEU A 196 14.42 -2.01 19.18
N ARG A 197 15.48 -1.23 18.94
CA ARG A 197 15.60 0.11 19.49
C ARG A 197 14.50 1.01 18.91
N GLU A 198 14.16 2.09 19.59
CA GLU A 198 13.17 3.05 19.06
C GLU A 198 13.60 3.51 17.66
N GLY A 199 12.73 3.29 16.66
CA GLY A 199 13.00 3.62 15.26
C GLY A 199 13.66 2.51 14.43
N GLU A 200 14.00 1.37 15.02
CA GLU A 200 14.40 0.18 14.26
C GLU A 200 13.16 -0.57 13.75
N ILE A 201 13.26 -1.06 12.51
CA ILE A 201 12.16 -1.70 11.79
C ILE A 201 12.66 -3.02 11.23
N THR A 202 11.92 -4.08 11.49
CA THR A 202 12.14 -5.35 10.80
C THR A 202 11.39 -5.32 9.48
N LEU A 203 12.14 -5.14 8.40
CA LEU A 203 11.58 -5.24 7.06
C LEU A 203 11.20 -6.69 6.72
N PRO A 204 10.05 -6.93 6.07
CA PRO A 204 9.77 -8.23 5.48
C PRO A 204 10.78 -8.58 4.39
N SER A 205 10.85 -9.87 4.05
CA SER A 205 11.51 -10.32 2.82
C SER A 205 10.85 -9.70 1.58
N VAL A 206 11.60 -9.69 0.48
CA VAL A 206 11.03 -9.37 -0.83
C VAL A 206 9.85 -10.29 -1.14
N HIS A 207 8.82 -9.75 -1.79
CA HIS A 207 7.61 -10.50 -2.07
C HIS A 207 7.79 -11.46 -3.24
N TYR A 208 8.67 -11.08 -4.18
CA TYR A 208 8.97 -11.81 -5.39
C TYR A 208 10.48 -11.87 -5.55
N GLU A 209 11.01 -13.04 -5.93
CA GLU A 209 12.44 -13.26 -6.21
C GLU A 209 12.74 -13.24 -7.72
N GLY A 210 11.71 -13.01 -8.54
CA GLY A 210 11.78 -13.00 -9.99
C GLY A 210 10.38 -12.93 -10.58
N PHE A 211 10.29 -13.16 -11.89
CA PHE A 211 9.03 -13.08 -12.59
C PHE A 211 7.99 -14.07 -12.06
N LEU A 212 6.75 -13.59 -11.96
CA LEU A 212 5.62 -14.42 -11.57
C LEU A 212 5.23 -15.36 -12.71
N LYS A 213 5.21 -16.65 -12.41
CA LYS A 213 4.69 -17.67 -13.32
C LYS A 213 3.23 -17.37 -13.66
N ILE A 214 2.91 -17.43 -14.94
CA ILE A 214 1.53 -17.35 -15.40
C ILE A 214 0.94 -18.73 -15.61
N SER A 215 -0.37 -18.87 -15.44
CA SER A 215 -1.01 -20.16 -15.68
C SER A 215 -0.91 -20.57 -17.14
N SER A 216 -0.92 -21.87 -17.42
CA SER A 216 -0.86 -22.41 -18.78
C SER A 216 -2.00 -21.88 -19.66
N GLU A 217 -3.19 -21.67 -19.08
CA GLU A 217 -4.34 -21.09 -19.79
C GLU A 217 -4.06 -19.64 -20.17
N LYS A 218 -3.60 -18.82 -19.20
CA LYS A 218 -3.25 -17.42 -19.46
C LYS A 218 -2.13 -17.31 -20.49
N TYR A 219 -1.10 -18.16 -20.40
CA TYR A 219 -0.02 -18.20 -21.38
C TYR A 219 -0.58 -18.47 -22.79
N LYS A 220 -1.43 -19.50 -22.93
CA LYS A 220 -2.06 -19.83 -24.22
C LYS A 220 -2.90 -18.68 -24.78
N ASP A 221 -3.65 -17.99 -23.94
CA ASP A 221 -4.44 -16.83 -24.35
C ASP A 221 -3.53 -15.69 -24.83
N LEU A 222 -2.44 -15.40 -24.12
CA LEU A 222 -1.44 -14.41 -24.55
C LEU A 222 -0.78 -14.80 -25.88
N GLN A 223 -0.46 -16.08 -26.10
CA GLN A 223 0.08 -16.56 -27.38
C GLN A 223 -0.91 -16.43 -28.54
N ASN A 224 -2.22 -16.44 -28.27
CA ASN A 224 -3.23 -16.16 -29.29
C ASN A 224 -3.34 -14.66 -29.56
N LEU A 225 -3.34 -13.85 -28.50
CA LEU A 225 -3.46 -12.39 -28.60
C LEU A 225 -2.23 -11.75 -29.25
N LYS A 226 -1.03 -12.29 -29.03
CA LYS A 226 0.20 -11.67 -29.56
C LYS A 226 0.23 -11.52 -31.08
N ARG A 227 -0.58 -12.30 -31.81
CA ARG A 227 -0.71 -12.25 -33.28
C ARG A 227 -1.22 -10.89 -33.78
N PHE A 228 -1.83 -10.09 -32.92
CA PHE A 228 -2.30 -8.75 -33.23
C PHE A 228 -1.24 -7.67 -33.00
N PHE A 229 -0.12 -8.00 -32.38
CA PHE A 229 1.00 -7.07 -32.14
C PHE A 229 2.06 -7.17 -33.23
N CYS A 230 2.94 -6.16 -33.27
CA CYS A 230 4.09 -6.17 -34.17
C CYS A 230 5.10 -7.30 -33.81
N SER A 231 5.99 -7.64 -34.75
CA SER A 231 6.95 -8.74 -34.57
C SER A 231 7.90 -8.54 -33.41
N GLU A 232 8.21 -7.29 -33.07
CA GLU A 232 9.09 -6.95 -31.94
C GLU A 232 8.40 -7.28 -30.61
N THR A 233 7.20 -6.74 -30.38
CA THR A 233 6.34 -7.03 -29.22
C THR A 233 6.07 -8.52 -29.04
N GLN A 234 5.87 -9.26 -30.13
CA GLN A 234 5.62 -10.71 -30.07
C GLN A 234 6.76 -11.48 -29.35
N THR A 235 8.01 -11.01 -29.51
CA THR A 235 9.18 -11.63 -28.89
C THR A 235 9.10 -11.57 -27.37
N TYR A 236 8.57 -10.48 -26.80
CA TYR A 236 8.37 -10.36 -25.35
C TYR A 236 7.45 -11.48 -24.82
N PHE A 237 6.31 -11.68 -25.48
CA PHE A 237 5.33 -12.68 -25.07
C PHE A 237 5.84 -14.13 -25.18
N ASP A 238 6.80 -14.40 -26.07
CA ASP A 238 7.44 -15.72 -26.19
C ASP A 238 8.28 -16.10 -24.97
N HIS A 239 8.86 -15.12 -24.29
CA HIS A 239 9.78 -15.33 -23.17
C HIS A 239 9.10 -15.25 -21.80
N LEU A 240 7.76 -15.16 -21.74
CA LEU A 240 7.03 -15.14 -20.47
C LEU A 240 7.18 -16.46 -19.69
N PRO A 241 7.40 -16.41 -18.37
CA PRO A 241 7.65 -17.60 -17.55
C PRO A 241 6.37 -18.40 -17.28
N GLN A 242 6.48 -19.72 -17.48
CA GLN A 242 5.44 -20.71 -17.17
C GLN A 242 5.70 -21.45 -15.84
#